data_AF-A0A7K9BR33-F1
#
_entry.id   AF-A0A7K9BR33-F1
#
_cell.length_a   1.000
_cell.length_b   1.000
_cell.length_c   1.000
_cell.angle_alpha   90.00
_cell.angle_beta   90.00
_cell.angle_gamma   90.00
#
_symmetry.space_group_name_H-M   'P 1'
#
loop_
_entity.id
_entity.type
_entity.pdbx_description
1 polymer ?
#
loop_
_entity_poly.entity_id
_entity_poly.type
_entity_poly.pdbx_seq_one_letter_code
_entity_poly.pdbx_strand_id
1 'polypeptide(L)'
;MHPFEEELTCSICYSLFEDPRVLSCSHTFCRSCLEGVVQASSNFSIWRSLRIPLKCPNCRSISEIPAGAVESLPVNFAVKAIIEKSRREAPACAATCSQHSRQPLNIYCLLDRQLVCGHCLTIGEHHGHPIDDLHTAYQKEKKNSSHLLQQLTDRYWSDVCLLLEKLKEQKAQCESVVRGDQMAVVQYFRKLSDTLEDKKQALLKALEEAKADVVVKYDPLIQRLEKMRAEQLELMSLNTAMQKEESPLIFLEKMGDMQQRVKALREKHLPQVEPVEVYPRMGHLLKDVWSKIELGQINKISAPKVKVVLKSKLRSRGGGQKRGREVKEHLQALNPVVQLLLVMTAMVGLSLYPPVSSLLFEAAPLYLSETLLPVCQGLHSHWQAVAVELCNRFNLLMEFVGRAVSL
;
A
#
# COMPACT_ATOMS: atom_id res chain seq x y z
N MET A 1 -36.68 -6.66 63.52
CA MET A 1 -38.04 -6.40 63.02
C MET A 1 -38.64 -5.32 63.90
N HIS A 2 -38.90 -4.14 63.34
CA HIS A 2 -39.50 -3.03 64.10
C HIS A 2 -41.00 -3.32 64.28
N PRO A 3 -41.62 -3.00 65.44
CA PRO A 3 -43.02 -3.34 65.73
C PRO A 3 -44.06 -2.68 64.81
N PHE A 4 -43.65 -1.79 63.91
CA PHE A 4 -44.52 -0.91 63.14
C PHE A 4 -44.72 -1.34 61.67
N GLU A 5 -44.04 -2.39 61.18
CA GLU A 5 -44.15 -2.79 59.76
C GLU A 5 -45.52 -3.38 59.43
N GLU A 6 -46.10 -4.19 60.31
CA GLU A 6 -47.44 -4.77 60.10
C GLU A 6 -48.54 -3.69 60.06
N GLU A 7 -48.37 -2.61 60.83
CA GLU A 7 -49.31 -1.48 60.89
C GLU A 7 -49.23 -0.53 59.67
N LEU A 8 -48.17 -0.63 58.87
CA LEU A 8 -47.94 0.19 57.67
C LEU A 8 -48.17 -0.57 56.36
N THR A 9 -48.74 -1.77 56.43
CA THR A 9 -49.04 -2.60 55.27
C THR A 9 -50.53 -2.58 54.91
N CYS A 10 -50.82 -2.60 53.61
CA CYS A 10 -52.18 -2.70 53.12
C CYS A 10 -52.69 -4.14 53.23
N SER A 11 -53.87 -4.34 53.81
CA SER A 11 -54.47 -5.68 53.97
C SER A 11 -54.95 -6.34 52.66
N ILE A 12 -54.86 -5.65 51.52
CA ILE A 12 -55.20 -6.19 50.20
C ILE A 12 -53.94 -6.70 49.48
N CYS A 13 -52.91 -5.86 49.34
CA CYS A 13 -51.67 -6.23 48.61
C CYS A 13 -50.54 -6.71 49.53
N TYR A 14 -50.74 -6.68 50.85
CA TYR A 14 -49.76 -7.07 51.88
C TYR A 14 -48.39 -6.37 51.74
N SER A 15 -48.40 -5.20 51.11
CA SER A 15 -47.22 -4.36 50.87
C SER A 15 -47.38 -3.02 51.59
N LEU A 16 -46.29 -2.29 51.79
CA LEU A 16 -46.34 -0.93 52.35
C LEU A 16 -47.35 -0.06 51.58
N PHE A 17 -48.11 0.77 52.29
CA PHE A 17 -49.13 1.58 51.65
C PHE A 17 -48.56 2.49 50.56
N GLU A 18 -49.07 2.31 49.34
CA GLU A 18 -48.81 3.17 48.20
C GLU A 18 -50.04 4.03 47.94
N ASP A 19 -49.86 5.35 48.07
CA ASP A 19 -50.94 6.33 48.00
C ASP A 19 -52.13 6.00 48.93
N PRO A 20 -51.93 6.02 50.26
CA PRO A 20 -52.92 5.55 51.24
C PRO A 20 -54.19 6.40 51.21
N ARG A 21 -55.33 5.80 50.90
CA ARG A 21 -56.66 6.41 50.90
C ARG A 21 -57.48 5.92 52.09
N VAL A 22 -58.21 6.82 52.75
CA VAL A 22 -59.01 6.54 53.95
C VAL A 22 -60.49 6.45 53.58
N LEU A 23 -61.13 5.36 54.00
CA LEU A 23 -62.59 5.20 53.89
C LEU A 23 -63.31 5.91 55.06
N SER A 24 -64.63 6.11 54.95
CA SER A 24 -65.43 6.74 56.03
C SER A 24 -65.41 5.98 57.37
N CYS A 25 -64.99 4.70 57.34
CA CYS A 25 -64.77 3.86 58.52
C CYS A 25 -63.34 3.93 59.09
N SER A 26 -62.53 4.90 58.64
CA SER A 26 -61.15 5.15 59.06
C SER A 26 -60.11 4.07 58.68
N HIS A 27 -60.52 2.98 58.02
CA HIS A 27 -59.57 2.02 57.44
C HIS A 27 -58.87 2.61 56.20
N THR A 28 -57.57 2.33 56.09
CA THR A 28 -56.70 2.84 55.05
C THR A 28 -56.28 1.73 54.10
N PHE A 29 -56.23 2.01 52.80
CA PHE A 29 -55.85 1.08 51.73
C PHE A 29 -55.07 1.81 50.64
N CYS A 30 -54.29 1.09 49.82
CA CYS A 30 -53.69 1.70 48.63
C CYS A 30 -54.78 2.12 47.65
N ARG A 31 -54.60 3.26 46.98
CA ARG A 31 -55.54 3.72 45.95
C ARG A 31 -55.86 2.65 44.91
N SER A 32 -54.81 2.04 44.33
CA SER A 32 -54.93 0.99 43.32
C SER A 32 -55.69 -0.24 43.83
N CYS A 33 -55.52 -0.57 45.12
CA CYS A 33 -56.24 -1.68 45.74
C CYS A 33 -57.73 -1.38 45.89
N LEU A 34 -58.10 -0.15 46.28
CA LEU A 34 -59.50 0.28 46.32
C LEU A 34 -60.12 0.36 44.92
N GLU A 35 -59.38 0.79 43.90
CA GLU A 35 -59.83 0.75 42.51
C GLU A 35 -60.13 -0.69 42.06
N GLY A 36 -59.26 -1.64 42.40
CA GLY A 36 -59.49 -3.06 42.14
C GLY A 36 -60.77 -3.60 42.83
N VAL A 37 -61.02 -3.20 44.08
CA VAL A 37 -62.26 -3.59 44.79
C VAL A 37 -63.50 -2.97 44.15
N VAL A 38 -63.44 -1.69 43.75
CA VAL A 38 -64.54 -1.01 43.04
C VAL A 38 -64.83 -1.71 41.72
N GLN A 39 -63.80 -2.02 40.92
CA GLN A 39 -63.95 -2.74 39.65
C GLN A 39 -64.51 -4.16 39.83
N ALA A 40 -64.06 -4.90 40.86
CA ALA A 40 -64.59 -6.23 41.15
C ALA A 40 -66.07 -6.19 41.61
N SER A 41 -66.53 -5.06 42.14
CA SER A 41 -67.90 -4.86 42.64
C SER A 41 -68.90 -4.31 41.61
N SER A 42 -68.47 -3.98 40.39
CA SER A 42 -69.28 -3.24 39.40
C SER A 42 -70.35 -4.05 38.65
N ASN A 43 -70.71 -5.24 39.13
CA ASN A 43 -71.72 -6.09 38.46
C ASN A 43 -73.17 -5.78 38.87
N PHE A 44 -73.46 -4.74 39.67
CA PHE A 44 -74.83 -4.51 40.14
C PHE A 44 -75.14 -3.05 40.53
N SER A 45 -75.38 -2.15 39.57
CA SER A 45 -76.35 -1.04 39.73
C SER A 45 -76.47 -0.18 38.46
N ILE A 46 -77.56 -0.37 37.72
CA ILE A 46 -77.90 0.33 36.46
C ILE A 46 -78.59 1.70 36.72
N TRP A 47 -78.76 2.15 37.99
CA TRP A 47 -79.74 3.22 38.29
C TRP A 47 -79.40 4.24 39.41
N ARG A 48 -78.14 4.67 39.57
CA ARG A 48 -77.84 5.87 40.39
C ARG A 48 -76.53 6.57 39.99
N SER A 49 -76.59 7.54 39.09
CA SER A 49 -75.44 8.08 38.35
C SER A 49 -74.50 9.05 39.09
N LEU A 50 -74.48 9.11 40.43
CA LEU A 50 -73.62 10.07 41.16
C LEU A 50 -72.72 9.49 42.28
N ARG A 51 -73.08 8.36 42.92
CA ARG A 51 -72.25 7.74 43.99
C ARG A 51 -72.32 6.22 43.98
N ILE A 52 -71.18 5.58 44.29
CA ILE A 52 -70.96 4.13 44.34
C ILE A 52 -70.82 3.68 45.80
N PRO A 53 -71.63 2.72 46.30
CA PRO A 53 -71.47 2.17 47.64
C PRO A 53 -70.34 1.12 47.67
N LEU A 54 -69.22 1.44 48.35
CA LEU A 54 -68.09 0.52 48.54
C LEU A 54 -68.14 -0.14 49.93
N LYS A 55 -68.03 -1.46 50.00
CA LYS A 55 -67.88 -2.17 51.28
C LYS A 55 -66.40 -2.25 51.67
N CYS A 56 -66.07 -1.81 52.87
CA CYS A 56 -64.71 -1.91 53.40
C CYS A 56 -64.27 -3.39 53.53
N PRO A 57 -63.11 -3.80 52.98
CA PRO A 57 -62.62 -5.17 53.11
C PRO A 57 -62.37 -5.63 54.55
N ASN A 58 -62.03 -4.69 55.46
CA ASN A 58 -61.70 -5.04 56.84
C ASN A 58 -62.94 -5.11 57.74
N CYS A 59 -63.84 -4.13 57.69
CA CYS A 59 -64.97 -4.04 58.61
C CYS A 59 -66.36 -4.12 57.95
N ARG A 60 -66.42 -4.27 56.61
CA ARG A 60 -67.64 -4.40 55.80
C ARG A 60 -68.62 -3.21 55.84
N SER A 61 -68.29 -2.13 56.56
CA SER A 61 -69.07 -0.88 56.53
C SER A 61 -69.13 -0.30 55.12
N ILE A 62 -70.24 0.33 54.76
CA ILE A 62 -70.44 0.92 53.44
C ILE A 62 -69.96 2.38 53.45
N SER A 63 -69.08 2.71 52.52
CA SER A 63 -68.62 4.07 52.23
C SER A 63 -69.17 4.51 50.87
N GLU A 64 -69.83 5.66 50.81
CA GLU A 64 -70.30 6.23 49.53
C GLU A 64 -69.17 7.01 48.85
N ILE A 65 -68.81 6.62 47.63
CA ILE A 65 -67.73 7.25 46.85
C ILE A 65 -68.32 7.93 45.61
N PRO A 66 -67.90 9.15 45.22
CA PRO A 66 -68.34 9.78 43.98
C PRO A 66 -68.09 8.89 42.74
N ALA A 67 -69.01 8.95 41.76
CA ALA A 67 -68.89 8.17 40.53
C ALA A 67 -67.60 8.54 39.78
N GLY A 68 -66.66 7.59 39.71
CA GLY A 68 -65.45 7.70 38.88
C GLY A 68 -64.16 8.13 39.56
N ALA A 69 -64.06 8.24 40.90
CA ALA A 69 -62.77 8.58 41.51
C ALA A 69 -62.56 8.05 42.93
N VAL A 70 -61.89 6.90 43.05
CA VAL A 70 -61.14 6.54 44.28
C VAL A 70 -60.12 7.63 44.62
N GLU A 71 -59.66 8.39 43.63
CA GLU A 71 -58.83 9.59 43.78
C GLU A 71 -59.42 10.66 44.71
N SER A 72 -60.75 10.78 44.76
CA SER A 72 -61.43 11.79 45.57
C SER A 72 -61.46 11.45 47.07
N LEU A 73 -61.06 10.23 47.44
CA LEU A 73 -60.98 9.85 48.84
C LEU A 73 -59.83 10.57 49.55
N PRO A 74 -60.00 10.96 50.83
CA PRO A 74 -58.94 11.59 51.60
C PRO A 74 -57.66 10.73 51.67
N VAL A 75 -56.51 11.37 51.50
CA VAL A 75 -55.21 10.71 51.68
C VAL A 75 -54.88 10.62 53.17
N ASN A 76 -54.40 9.47 53.64
CA ASN A 76 -53.82 9.37 54.99
C ASN A 76 -52.41 9.95 55.00
N PHE A 77 -52.31 11.28 55.16
CA PHE A 77 -51.02 11.97 55.16
C PHE A 77 -50.10 11.53 56.29
N ALA A 78 -50.64 11.07 57.43
CA ALA A 78 -49.83 10.56 58.54
C ALA A 78 -49.10 9.28 58.16
N VAL A 79 -49.82 8.29 57.60
CA VAL A 79 -49.22 7.03 57.11
C VAL A 79 -48.22 7.33 55.98
N LYS A 80 -48.58 8.22 55.04
CA LYS A 80 -47.70 8.63 53.95
C LYS A 80 -46.40 9.25 54.46
N ALA A 81 -46.47 10.15 55.46
CA ALA A 81 -45.31 10.80 56.06
C ALA A 81 -44.41 9.82 56.84
N ILE A 82 -45.01 8.85 57.55
CA ILE A 82 -44.26 7.82 58.28
C ILE A 82 -43.48 6.92 57.30
N ILE A 83 -44.11 6.46 56.22
CA ILE A 83 -43.46 5.64 55.18
C ILE A 83 -42.34 6.42 54.50
N GLU A 84 -42.56 7.71 54.20
CA GLU A 84 -41.53 8.55 53.58
C GLU A 84 -40.33 8.80 54.50
N LYS A 85 -40.56 9.02 55.80
CA LYS A 85 -39.49 9.15 56.80
C LYS A 85 -38.69 7.86 56.93
N SER A 86 -39.36 6.71 57.00
CA SER A 86 -38.69 5.39 57.08
C SER A 86 -37.78 5.14 55.87
N ARG A 87 -38.21 5.53 54.65
CA ARG A 87 -37.38 5.44 53.44
C ARG A 87 -36.14 6.34 53.46
N ARG A 88 -36.21 7.50 54.12
CA ARG A 88 -35.08 8.44 54.24
C ARG A 88 -34.06 8.02 55.31
N GLU A 89 -34.50 7.27 56.32
CA GLU A 89 -33.65 6.74 57.39
C GLU A 89 -33.04 5.36 57.07
N ALA A 90 -33.48 4.71 55.99
CA ALA A 90 -32.81 3.52 55.47
C ALA A 90 -31.46 3.90 54.84
N PRO A 91 -30.32 3.31 55.26
CA PRO A 91 -29.04 3.57 54.60
C PRO A 91 -29.12 3.13 53.14
N ALA A 92 -29.01 4.09 52.23
CA ALA A 92 -28.86 3.84 50.80
C ALA A 92 -27.64 2.92 50.57
N CYS A 93 -27.85 1.81 49.85
CA CYS A 93 -26.85 0.75 49.55
C CYS A 93 -26.52 -0.24 50.68
N ALA A 94 -27.50 -1.01 51.14
CA ALA A 94 -27.22 -2.38 51.58
C ALA A 94 -27.13 -3.26 50.32
N ALA A 95 -25.96 -3.34 49.68
CA ALA A 95 -25.74 -4.31 48.61
C ALA A 95 -26.02 -5.71 49.17
N THR A 96 -26.83 -6.51 48.49
CA THR A 96 -27.18 -7.86 48.95
C THR A 96 -26.32 -8.92 48.26
N CYS A 97 -26.11 -10.03 48.95
CA CYS A 97 -25.34 -11.13 48.39
C CYS A 97 -26.08 -11.75 47.21
N SER A 98 -25.35 -11.99 46.11
CA SER A 98 -25.89 -12.64 44.91
C SER A 98 -26.40 -14.07 45.18
N GLN A 99 -25.72 -14.81 46.06
CA GLN A 99 -26.12 -16.18 46.46
C GLN A 99 -27.17 -16.19 47.57
N HIS A 100 -27.23 -15.14 48.38
CA HIS A 100 -28.13 -15.03 49.52
C HIS A 100 -28.87 -13.69 49.46
N SER A 101 -29.90 -13.62 48.60
CA SER A 101 -30.58 -12.38 48.22
C SER A 101 -31.16 -11.55 49.37
N ARG A 102 -31.42 -12.18 50.52
CA ARG A 102 -31.92 -11.53 51.75
C ARG A 102 -30.82 -11.13 52.74
N GLN A 103 -29.55 -11.40 52.42
CA GLN A 103 -28.41 -11.15 53.29
C GLN A 103 -27.59 -9.95 52.79
N PRO A 104 -27.29 -8.97 53.64
CA PRO A 104 -26.46 -7.83 53.26
C PRO A 104 -24.99 -8.27 53.09
N LEU A 105 -24.30 -7.66 52.12
CA LEU A 105 -22.85 -7.70 52.00
C LEU A 105 -22.26 -6.70 53.00
N ASN A 106 -21.81 -7.22 54.14
CA ASN A 106 -21.36 -6.41 55.26
C ASN A 106 -20.08 -6.92 55.93
N ILE A 107 -19.38 -7.89 55.31
CA ILE A 107 -18.14 -8.47 55.81
C ILE A 107 -17.11 -8.42 54.67
N TYR A 108 -15.85 -8.10 54.95
CA TYR A 108 -14.77 -8.16 53.96
C TYR A 108 -13.90 -9.39 54.20
N CYS A 109 -13.83 -10.27 53.19
CA CYS A 109 -12.92 -11.42 53.22
C CYS A 109 -11.52 -10.99 52.80
N LEU A 110 -10.51 -11.17 53.66
CA LEU A 110 -9.13 -10.76 53.39
C LEU A 110 -8.42 -11.68 52.38
N LEU A 111 -8.81 -12.97 52.35
CA LEU A 111 -8.22 -13.94 51.44
C LEU A 111 -8.66 -13.66 49.99
N ASP A 112 -9.96 -13.50 49.79
CA ASP A 112 -10.57 -13.32 48.46
C ASP A 112 -10.73 -11.85 48.06
N ARG A 113 -10.40 -10.92 48.96
CA ARG A 113 -10.43 -9.46 48.76
C ARG A 113 -11.78 -8.92 48.26
N GLN A 114 -12.89 -9.46 48.77
CA GLN A 114 -14.25 -9.10 48.35
C GLN A 114 -15.22 -8.98 49.52
N LEU A 115 -16.33 -8.26 49.30
CA LEU A 115 -17.43 -8.18 50.25
C LEU A 115 -18.27 -9.46 50.20
N VAL A 116 -18.57 -10.01 51.37
CA VAL A 116 -19.36 -11.23 51.57
C VAL A 116 -20.45 -11.01 52.62
N CYS A 117 -21.45 -11.88 52.67
CA CYS A 117 -22.48 -11.87 53.72
C CYS A 117 -22.19 -12.90 54.82
N GLY A 118 -22.93 -12.83 55.94
CA GLY A 118 -22.75 -13.75 57.06
C GLY A 118 -22.94 -15.23 56.69
N HIS A 119 -23.86 -15.56 55.79
CA HIS A 119 -24.08 -16.95 55.35
C HIS A 119 -22.90 -17.48 54.53
N CYS A 120 -22.31 -16.65 53.67
CA CYS A 120 -21.09 -16.99 52.93
C CYS A 120 -19.92 -17.32 53.85
N LEU A 121 -19.83 -16.64 55.00
CA LEU A 121 -18.77 -16.85 56.00
C LEU A 121 -19.01 -18.06 56.91
N THR A 122 -20.25 -18.38 57.27
CA THR A 122 -20.51 -19.41 58.29
C THR A 122 -20.76 -20.79 57.71
N ILE A 123 -21.38 -20.87 56.53
CA ILE A 123 -21.76 -22.14 55.88
C ILE A 123 -21.42 -22.18 54.39
N GLY A 124 -21.02 -21.05 53.81
CA GLY A 124 -20.70 -20.92 52.39
C GLY A 124 -19.20 -21.03 52.09
N GLU A 125 -18.83 -20.57 50.90
CA GLU A 125 -17.49 -20.74 50.32
C GLU A 125 -16.38 -19.98 51.05
N HIS A 126 -16.70 -19.05 51.94
CA HIS A 126 -15.72 -18.28 52.71
C HIS A 126 -15.57 -18.81 54.15
N HIS A 127 -16.06 -20.02 54.43
CA HIS A 127 -15.96 -20.62 55.75
C HIS A 127 -14.50 -20.80 56.20
N GLY A 128 -14.17 -20.19 57.34
CA GLY A 128 -12.82 -20.21 57.91
C GLY A 128 -11.84 -19.22 57.27
N HIS A 129 -12.26 -18.40 56.31
CA HIS A 129 -11.39 -17.36 55.76
C HIS A 129 -11.18 -16.21 56.76
N PRO A 130 -9.99 -15.59 56.79
CA PRO A 130 -9.74 -14.42 57.62
C PRO A 130 -10.59 -13.23 57.14
N ILE A 131 -11.21 -12.54 58.10
CA ILE A 131 -12.02 -11.35 57.87
C ILE A 131 -11.44 -10.15 58.62
N ASP A 132 -11.83 -8.95 58.18
CA ASP A 132 -11.52 -7.69 58.87
C ASP A 132 -12.80 -6.84 58.96
N ASP A 133 -12.79 -5.84 59.84
CA ASP A 133 -13.90 -4.89 59.86
C ASP A 133 -13.92 -4.05 58.58
N LEU A 134 -15.12 -3.73 58.09
CA LEU A 134 -15.28 -3.04 56.80
C LEU A 134 -14.54 -1.71 56.74
N HIS A 135 -14.49 -0.98 57.86
CA HIS A 135 -13.86 0.32 57.89
C HIS A 135 -12.33 0.17 57.78
N THR A 136 -11.73 -0.71 58.55
CA THR A 136 -10.30 -1.01 58.53
C THR A 136 -9.87 -1.62 57.20
N ALA A 137 -10.63 -2.57 56.65
CA ALA A 137 -10.39 -3.13 55.32
C ALA A 137 -10.41 -2.04 54.24
N TYR A 138 -11.43 -1.15 54.27
CA TYR A 138 -11.51 -0.02 53.36
C TYR A 138 -10.30 0.91 53.46
N GLN A 139 -9.87 1.28 54.67
CA GLN A 139 -8.71 2.15 54.84
C GLN A 139 -7.42 1.48 54.35
N LYS A 140 -7.23 0.18 54.60
CA LYS A 140 -6.08 -0.61 54.13
C LYS A 140 -6.05 -0.69 52.60
N GLU A 141 -7.14 -1.09 51.96
CA GLU A 141 -7.22 -1.21 50.50
C GLU A 141 -7.12 0.15 49.81
N LYS A 142 -7.71 1.20 50.39
CA LYS A 142 -7.58 2.57 49.89
C LYS A 142 -6.15 3.10 49.99
N LYS A 143 -5.40 2.70 51.00
CA LYS A 143 -3.96 3.00 51.09
C LYS A 143 -3.16 2.16 50.09
N ASN A 144 -3.49 0.88 49.95
CA ASN A 144 -2.83 -0.04 49.03
C ASN A 144 -3.00 0.39 47.56
N SER A 145 -4.16 0.93 47.19
CA SER A 145 -4.40 1.44 45.83
C SER A 145 -3.42 2.55 45.42
N SER A 146 -3.03 3.42 46.37
CA SER A 146 -2.03 4.46 46.11
C SER A 146 -0.65 3.87 45.79
N HIS A 147 -0.27 2.77 46.45
CA HIS A 147 0.97 2.06 46.19
C HIS A 147 0.95 1.35 44.83
N LEU A 148 -0.18 0.73 44.47
CA LEU A 148 -0.37 0.14 43.13
C LEU A 148 -0.24 1.21 42.03
N LEU A 149 -0.80 2.40 42.24
CA LEU A 149 -0.65 3.51 41.30
C LEU A 149 0.80 4.02 41.21
N GLN A 150 1.52 4.02 42.32
CA GLN A 150 2.94 4.38 42.33
C GLN A 150 3.78 3.39 41.51
N GLN A 151 3.48 2.08 41.54
CA GLN A 151 4.13 1.08 40.68
C GLN A 151 3.86 1.31 39.18
N LEU A 152 2.73 1.94 38.83
CA LEU A 152 2.41 2.31 37.45
C LEU A 152 3.02 3.64 37.00
N THR A 153 3.67 4.37 37.91
CA THR A 153 4.29 5.67 37.65
C THR A 153 5.76 5.66 38.05
N ASP A 154 6.31 4.47 38.30
CA ASP A 154 7.71 4.33 38.65
C ASP A 154 8.62 4.57 37.42
N ARG A 155 9.92 4.42 37.64
CA ARG A 155 10.92 4.64 36.61
C ARG A 155 10.74 3.73 35.39
N TYR A 156 10.21 2.52 35.57
CA TYR A 156 10.06 1.55 34.47
C TYR A 156 9.16 2.12 33.37
N TRP A 157 8.04 2.76 33.73
CA TRP A 157 7.12 3.35 32.75
C TRP A 157 7.69 4.57 32.04
N SER A 158 8.52 5.36 32.74
CA SER A 158 9.28 6.44 32.11
C SER A 158 10.28 5.89 31.07
N ASP A 159 11.00 4.82 31.41
CA ASP A 159 11.94 4.16 30.49
C ASP A 159 11.20 3.54 29.27
N VAL A 160 10.00 2.98 29.47
CA VAL A 160 9.14 2.48 28.38
C VAL A 160 8.75 3.62 27.43
N CYS A 161 8.34 4.78 27.96
CA CYS A 161 8.02 5.95 27.14
C CYS A 161 9.23 6.44 26.34
N LEU A 162 10.40 6.55 26.98
CA LEU A 162 11.65 6.96 26.31
C LEU A 162 12.07 5.97 25.22
N LEU A 163 11.94 4.67 25.48
CA LEU A 163 12.26 3.64 24.48
C LEU A 163 11.28 3.69 23.31
N LEU A 164 9.98 3.93 23.57
CA LEU A 164 8.97 4.08 22.54
C LEU A 164 9.28 5.29 21.63
N GLU A 165 9.62 6.43 22.21
CA GLU A 165 10.02 7.63 21.46
C GLU A 165 11.29 7.38 20.64
N LYS A 166 12.31 6.77 21.25
CA LYS A 166 13.55 6.40 20.55
C LYS A 166 13.29 5.47 19.36
N LEU A 167 12.46 4.45 19.53
CA LEU A 167 12.11 3.52 18.44
C LEU A 167 11.33 4.21 17.32
N LYS A 168 10.41 5.12 17.65
CA LYS A 168 9.68 5.93 16.66
C LYS A 168 10.63 6.81 15.86
N GLU A 169 11.56 7.47 16.53
CA GLU A 169 12.55 8.33 15.88
C GLU A 169 13.48 7.52 14.97
N GLN A 170 14.02 6.40 15.48
CA GLN A 170 14.89 5.52 14.69
C GLN A 170 14.17 4.94 13.45
N LYS A 171 12.90 4.55 13.60
CA LYS A 171 12.07 4.11 12.47
C LYS A 171 11.91 5.23 11.45
N ALA A 172 11.51 6.43 11.87
CA ALA A 172 11.31 7.57 10.99
C ALA A 172 12.60 7.97 10.25
N GLN A 173 13.73 7.93 10.94
CA GLN A 173 15.04 8.18 10.36
C GLN A 173 15.39 7.15 9.29
N CYS A 174 15.23 5.85 9.59
CA CYS A 174 15.50 4.77 8.63
C CYS A 174 14.59 4.88 7.40
N GLU A 175 13.28 5.11 7.59
CA GLU A 175 12.34 5.33 6.50
C GLU A 175 12.71 6.56 5.66
N SER A 176 13.24 7.62 6.26
CA SER A 176 13.71 8.81 5.54
C SER A 176 14.91 8.51 4.64
N VAL A 177 15.88 7.72 5.13
CA VAL A 177 17.02 7.27 4.33
C VAL A 177 16.54 6.44 3.14
N VAL A 178 15.66 5.46 3.37
CA VAL A 178 15.10 4.62 2.31
C VAL A 178 14.35 5.45 1.27
N ARG A 179 13.53 6.43 1.69
CA ARG A 179 12.87 7.35 0.76
C ARG A 179 13.89 8.18 -0.03
N GLY A 180 14.96 8.64 0.61
CA GLY A 180 16.06 9.36 -0.04
C GLY A 180 16.70 8.51 -1.15
N ASP A 181 17.02 7.25 -0.86
CA ASP A 181 17.60 6.32 -1.84
C ASP A 181 16.63 6.00 -2.99
N GLN A 182 15.34 5.82 -2.69
CA GLN A 182 14.30 5.66 -3.72
C GLN A 182 14.27 6.87 -4.67
N MET A 183 14.31 8.09 -4.13
CA MET A 183 14.37 9.31 -4.93
C MET A 183 15.66 9.39 -5.76
N ALA A 184 16.81 9.02 -5.18
CA ALA A 184 18.09 9.02 -5.87
C ALA A 184 18.09 8.04 -7.07
N VAL A 185 17.53 6.84 -6.90
CA VAL A 185 17.37 5.85 -7.98
C VAL A 185 16.50 6.43 -9.11
N VAL A 186 15.30 6.94 -8.77
CA VAL A 186 14.39 7.52 -9.77
C VAL A 186 15.05 8.69 -10.52
N GLN A 187 15.75 9.56 -9.80
CA GLN A 187 16.42 10.71 -10.41
C GLN A 187 17.58 10.30 -11.31
N TYR A 188 18.37 9.31 -10.91
CA TYR A 188 19.48 8.79 -11.72
C TYR A 188 18.98 8.24 -13.06
N PHE A 189 17.97 7.37 -13.03
CA PHE A 189 17.42 6.76 -14.25
C PHE A 189 16.65 7.76 -15.12
N ARG A 190 15.97 8.74 -14.53
CA ARG A 190 15.36 9.83 -15.28
C ARG A 190 16.44 10.61 -16.06
N LYS A 191 17.50 11.06 -15.39
CA LYS A 191 18.60 11.80 -16.03
C LYS A 191 19.26 11.00 -17.14
N LEU A 192 19.46 9.71 -16.93
CA LEU A 192 20.01 8.81 -17.94
C LEU A 192 19.09 8.70 -19.16
N SER A 193 17.78 8.55 -18.95
CA SER A 193 16.78 8.46 -20.02
C SER A 193 16.70 9.77 -20.81
N ASP A 194 16.64 10.91 -20.12
CA ASP A 194 16.62 12.23 -20.76
C ASP A 194 17.86 12.43 -21.63
N THR A 195 19.04 12.06 -21.11
CA THR A 195 20.30 12.13 -21.86
C THR A 195 20.24 11.27 -23.13
N LEU A 196 19.73 10.04 -23.04
CA LEU A 196 19.63 9.15 -24.19
C LEU A 196 18.68 9.71 -25.25
N GLU A 197 17.55 10.29 -24.83
CA GLU A 197 16.57 10.89 -25.73
C GLU A 197 17.16 12.15 -26.41
N ASP A 198 17.90 12.99 -25.68
CA ASP A 198 18.60 14.13 -26.25
C ASP A 198 19.61 13.70 -27.33
N LYS A 199 20.35 12.60 -27.09
CA LYS A 199 21.32 12.09 -28.06
C LYS A 199 20.64 11.52 -29.29
N LYS A 200 19.56 10.74 -29.13
CA LYS A 200 18.74 10.25 -30.24
C LYS A 200 18.25 11.41 -31.10
N GLN A 201 17.79 12.49 -30.47
CA GLN A 201 17.25 13.65 -31.17
C GLN A 201 18.33 14.38 -31.95
N ALA A 202 19.53 14.51 -31.38
CA ALA A 202 20.67 15.07 -32.09
C ALA A 202 21.07 14.24 -33.31
N LEU A 203 21.01 12.90 -33.24
CA LEU A 203 21.28 12.01 -34.38
C LEU A 203 20.24 12.15 -35.49
N LEU A 204 18.95 12.21 -35.12
CA LEU A 204 17.85 12.41 -36.08
C LEU A 204 17.95 13.77 -36.76
N LYS A 205 18.26 14.82 -35.99
CA LYS A 205 18.46 16.17 -36.54
C LYS A 205 19.60 16.20 -37.57
N ALA A 206 20.72 15.55 -37.29
CA ALA A 206 21.83 15.46 -38.24
C ALA A 206 21.45 14.74 -39.55
N LEU A 207 20.53 13.76 -39.49
CA LEU A 207 20.01 13.08 -40.68
C LEU A 207 19.04 13.97 -41.48
N GLU A 208 18.19 14.74 -40.81
CA GLU A 208 17.31 15.70 -41.49
C GLU A 208 18.11 16.82 -42.17
N GLU A 209 19.18 17.31 -41.54
CA GLU A 209 20.12 18.26 -42.17
C GLU A 209 20.76 17.65 -43.43
N ALA A 210 21.24 16.41 -43.36
CA ALA A 210 21.79 15.71 -44.51
C ALA A 210 20.74 15.47 -45.61
N LYS A 211 19.48 15.21 -45.26
CA LYS A 211 18.39 15.08 -46.24
C LYS A 211 18.11 16.42 -46.92
N ALA A 212 18.08 17.52 -46.17
CA ALA A 212 17.93 18.86 -46.73
C ALA A 212 19.07 19.19 -47.73
N ASP A 213 20.31 18.82 -47.41
CA ASP A 213 21.45 18.96 -48.34
C ASP A 213 21.25 18.18 -49.65
N VAL A 214 20.65 16.98 -49.60
CA VAL A 214 20.32 16.19 -50.79
C VAL A 214 19.27 16.90 -51.64
N VAL A 215 18.21 17.41 -51.01
CA VAL A 215 17.13 18.16 -51.66
C VAL A 215 17.70 19.39 -52.36
N VAL A 216 18.50 20.21 -51.67
CA VAL A 216 19.14 21.40 -52.25
C VAL A 216 20.00 21.09 -53.47
N LYS A 217 20.65 19.91 -53.51
CA LYS A 217 21.50 19.51 -54.64
C LYS A 217 20.70 18.99 -55.84
N TYR A 218 19.64 18.21 -55.63
CA TYR A 218 18.95 17.53 -56.73
C TYR A 218 17.68 18.23 -57.21
N ASP A 219 16.89 18.87 -56.33
CA ASP A 219 15.61 19.48 -56.70
C ASP A 219 15.74 20.52 -57.83
N PRO A 220 16.73 21.43 -57.84
CA PRO A 220 16.89 22.39 -58.95
C PRO A 220 17.18 21.69 -60.29
N LEU A 221 17.86 20.55 -60.26
CA LEU A 221 18.17 19.77 -61.47
C LEU A 221 16.92 19.04 -61.96
N ILE A 222 16.15 18.44 -61.04
CA ILE A 222 14.87 17.78 -61.34
C ILE A 222 13.89 18.79 -61.95
N GLN A 223 13.68 19.94 -61.30
CA GLN A 223 12.77 20.98 -61.78
C GLN A 223 13.18 21.49 -63.18
N ARG A 224 14.48 21.64 -63.45
CA ARG A 224 14.97 22.03 -64.78
C ARG A 224 14.63 21.00 -65.85
N LEU A 225 14.85 19.72 -65.56
CA LEU A 225 14.53 18.62 -66.47
C LEU A 225 13.02 18.48 -66.67
N GLU A 226 12.21 18.61 -65.62
CA GLU A 226 10.75 18.60 -65.68
C GLU A 226 10.21 19.75 -66.55
N LYS A 227 10.77 20.96 -66.42
CA LYS A 227 10.40 22.10 -67.27
C LYS A 227 10.70 21.82 -68.74
N MET A 228 11.88 21.28 -69.06
CA MET A 228 12.20 20.91 -70.45
C MET A 228 11.27 19.82 -70.99
N ARG A 229 10.90 18.84 -70.16
CA ARG A 229 9.93 17.80 -70.52
C ARG A 229 8.53 18.36 -70.73
N ALA A 230 8.09 19.32 -69.91
CA ALA A 230 6.80 19.98 -70.06
C ALA A 230 6.73 20.76 -71.38
N GLU A 231 7.77 21.56 -71.69
CA GLU A 231 7.89 22.27 -72.96
C GLU A 231 7.89 21.30 -74.16
N GLN A 232 8.55 20.14 -74.04
CA GLN A 232 8.52 19.10 -75.08
C GLN A 232 7.10 18.59 -75.33
N LEU A 233 6.35 18.25 -74.27
CA LEU A 233 4.99 17.74 -74.38
C LEU A 233 4.03 18.80 -74.94
N GLU A 234 4.20 20.06 -74.54
CA GLU A 234 3.44 21.18 -75.10
C GLU A 234 3.66 21.28 -76.61
N LEU A 235 4.92 21.25 -77.08
CA LEU A 235 5.24 21.30 -78.51
C LEU A 235 4.68 20.09 -79.29
N MET A 236 4.68 18.90 -78.69
CA MET A 236 4.05 17.72 -79.29
C MET A 236 2.52 17.89 -79.43
N SER A 237 1.87 18.49 -78.43
CA SER A 237 0.44 18.78 -78.48
C SER A 237 0.09 19.85 -79.52
N LEU A 238 0.89 20.92 -79.59
CA LEU A 238 0.76 21.98 -80.59
C LEU A 238 0.91 21.43 -82.00
N ASN A 239 1.90 20.56 -82.24
CA ASN A 239 2.06 19.89 -83.53
C ASN A 239 0.81 19.08 -83.89
N THR A 240 0.25 18.32 -82.94
CA THR A 240 -0.98 17.54 -83.17
C THR A 240 -2.17 18.42 -83.55
N ALA A 241 -2.30 19.61 -82.94
CA ALA A 241 -3.32 20.59 -83.32
C ALA A 241 -3.04 21.21 -84.70
N MET A 242 -1.78 21.50 -85.01
CA MET A 242 -1.36 22.02 -86.31
C MET A 242 -1.64 21.05 -87.47
N GLN A 243 -1.51 19.74 -87.25
CA GLN A 243 -1.87 18.73 -88.26
C GLN A 243 -3.36 18.75 -88.64
N LYS A 244 -4.21 19.39 -87.83
CA LYS A 244 -5.65 19.55 -88.08
C LYS A 244 -6.00 20.92 -88.67
N GLU A 245 -5.04 21.81 -88.87
CA GLU A 245 -5.27 23.14 -89.45
C GLU A 245 -5.49 23.02 -90.97
N GLU A 246 -6.67 23.42 -91.44
CA GLU A 246 -7.06 23.29 -92.85
C GLU A 246 -6.58 24.47 -93.70
N SER A 247 -6.22 25.62 -93.08
CA SER A 247 -5.75 26.82 -93.77
C SER A 247 -4.24 26.81 -94.02
N PRO A 248 -3.77 26.80 -95.29
CA PRO A 248 -2.34 26.79 -95.60
C PRO A 248 -1.59 28.02 -95.09
N LEU A 249 -2.24 29.18 -95.06
CA LEU A 249 -1.62 30.44 -94.61
C LEU A 249 -1.34 30.41 -93.09
N ILE A 250 -2.34 30.02 -92.29
CA ILE A 250 -2.22 29.94 -90.83
C ILE A 250 -1.24 28.83 -90.43
N PHE A 251 -1.25 27.71 -91.15
CA PHE A 251 -0.30 26.62 -90.94
C PHE A 251 1.15 27.08 -91.15
N LEU A 252 1.46 27.73 -92.28
CA LEU A 252 2.81 28.18 -92.61
C LEU A 252 3.31 29.26 -91.62
N GLU A 253 2.44 30.17 -91.19
CA GLU A 253 2.78 31.19 -90.19
C GLU A 253 3.16 30.56 -88.83
N LYS A 254 2.33 29.64 -88.31
CA LYS A 254 2.58 28.96 -87.03
C LYS A 254 3.74 27.95 -87.09
N MET A 255 4.01 27.36 -88.26
CA MET A 255 5.03 26.32 -88.43
C MET A 255 6.45 26.88 -88.22
N GLY A 256 6.69 28.12 -88.64
CA GLY A 256 7.97 28.81 -88.42
C GLY A 256 8.29 28.97 -86.92
N ASP A 257 7.32 29.44 -86.14
CA ASP A 257 7.47 29.56 -84.68
C ASP A 257 7.70 28.19 -84.02
N MET A 258 6.93 27.16 -84.41
CA MET A 258 7.11 25.81 -83.87
C MET A 258 8.50 25.23 -84.16
N GLN A 259 9.00 25.39 -85.38
CA GLN A 259 10.35 24.95 -85.76
C GLN A 259 11.43 25.66 -84.93
N GLN A 260 11.28 26.96 -84.70
CA GLN A 260 12.20 27.74 -83.87
C GLN A 260 12.16 27.28 -82.40
N ARG A 261 10.98 27.05 -81.83
CA ARG A 261 10.81 26.56 -80.46
C ARG A 261 11.38 25.15 -80.27
N VAL A 262 11.19 24.24 -81.23
CA VAL A 262 11.77 22.89 -81.22
C VAL A 262 13.30 22.96 -81.29
N LYS A 263 13.85 23.81 -82.17
CA LYS A 263 15.31 24.02 -82.26
C LYS A 263 15.88 24.56 -80.95
N ALA A 264 15.25 25.61 -80.39
CA ALA A 264 15.65 26.20 -79.12
C ALA A 264 15.61 25.19 -77.97
N LEU A 265 14.62 24.30 -77.93
CA LEU A 265 14.54 23.23 -76.92
C LEU A 265 15.66 22.20 -77.08
N ARG A 266 15.99 21.79 -78.32
CA ARG A 266 17.08 20.82 -78.59
C ARG A 266 18.48 21.37 -78.31
N GLU A 267 18.66 22.69 -78.36
CA GLU A 267 19.93 23.37 -78.07
C GLU A 267 20.15 23.60 -76.56
N LYS A 268 19.15 23.38 -75.70
CA LYS A 268 19.32 23.46 -74.25
C LYS A 268 20.26 22.38 -73.75
N HIS A 269 21.27 22.78 -72.97
CA HIS A 269 22.25 21.86 -72.41
C HIS A 269 21.67 21.09 -71.22
N LEU A 270 21.92 19.78 -71.18
CA LEU A 270 21.53 18.94 -70.06
C LEU A 270 22.38 19.27 -68.81
N PRO A 271 21.78 19.30 -67.61
CA PRO A 271 22.54 19.48 -66.38
C PRO A 271 23.48 18.29 -66.13
N GLN A 272 24.68 18.56 -65.62
CA GLN A 272 25.58 17.51 -65.13
C GLN A 272 25.09 17.00 -63.77
N VAL A 273 25.07 15.67 -63.60
CA VAL A 273 24.62 15.01 -62.37
C VAL A 273 25.79 14.30 -61.71
N GLU A 274 26.17 14.76 -60.52
CA GLU A 274 27.22 14.11 -59.73
C GLU A 274 26.60 13.20 -58.66
N PRO A 275 26.90 11.89 -58.64
CA PRO A 275 26.36 10.98 -57.63
C PRO A 275 26.88 11.31 -56.22
N VAL A 276 25.95 11.63 -55.32
CA VAL A 276 26.24 11.91 -53.92
C VAL A 276 25.83 10.75 -52.99
N GLU A 277 26.50 10.63 -51.86
CA GLU A 277 26.25 9.63 -50.82
C GLU A 277 26.30 10.25 -49.41
N VAL A 278 25.43 9.79 -48.52
CA VAL A 278 25.37 10.23 -47.12
C VAL A 278 26.39 9.45 -46.29
N TYR A 279 27.31 10.15 -45.62
CA TYR A 279 28.36 9.55 -44.80
C TYR A 279 28.64 10.33 -43.50
N PRO A 280 28.93 9.67 -42.36
CA PRO A 280 28.88 8.22 -42.14
C PRO A 280 27.45 7.68 -42.15
N ARG A 281 27.29 6.41 -42.50
CA ARG A 281 25.99 5.74 -42.45
C ARG A 281 25.62 5.44 -41.00
N MET A 282 24.48 5.95 -40.56
CA MET A 282 24.06 5.87 -39.16
C MET A 282 24.00 4.43 -38.61
N GLY A 283 23.54 3.46 -39.42
CA GLY A 283 23.49 2.06 -39.01
C GLY A 283 24.85 1.48 -38.59
N HIS A 284 25.94 1.83 -39.29
CA HIS A 284 27.29 1.41 -38.91
C HIS A 284 27.75 2.13 -37.64
N LEU A 285 27.49 3.42 -37.53
CA LEU A 285 27.87 4.20 -36.35
C LEU A 285 27.15 3.70 -35.08
N LEU A 286 25.86 3.34 -35.18
CA LEU A 286 25.13 2.76 -34.07
C LEU A 286 25.70 1.39 -33.67
N LYS A 287 26.04 0.55 -34.65
CA LYS A 287 26.58 -0.79 -34.40
C LYS A 287 28.01 -0.79 -33.89
N ASP A 288 28.87 0.07 -34.42
CA ASP A 288 30.32 -0.01 -34.17
C ASP A 288 30.78 0.91 -33.03
N VAL A 289 30.05 2.00 -32.80
CA VAL A 289 30.34 3.01 -31.77
C VAL A 289 29.32 2.93 -30.64
N TRP A 290 28.02 3.14 -30.89
CA TRP A 290 27.02 3.23 -29.81
C TRP A 290 26.84 1.95 -29.00
N SER A 291 26.91 0.78 -29.64
CA SER A 291 26.72 -0.52 -28.96
C SER A 291 27.78 -0.84 -27.89
N LYS A 292 28.94 -0.19 -27.94
CA LYS A 292 30.09 -0.45 -27.05
C LYS A 292 30.21 0.57 -25.91
N ILE A 293 29.28 1.52 -25.83
CA ILE A 293 29.43 2.65 -24.91
C ILE A 293 28.84 2.29 -23.55
N GLU A 294 29.66 2.47 -22.53
CA GLU A 294 29.24 2.35 -21.14
C GLU A 294 28.32 3.51 -20.74
N LEU A 295 27.36 3.23 -19.85
CA LEU A 295 26.37 4.22 -19.40
C LEU A 295 27.02 5.52 -18.87
N GLY A 296 28.15 5.41 -18.17
CA GLY A 296 28.90 6.56 -17.63
C GLY A 296 29.56 7.45 -18.71
N GLN A 297 29.64 6.98 -19.96
CA GLN A 297 30.29 7.69 -21.06
C GLN A 297 29.31 8.31 -22.05
N ILE A 298 28.00 8.05 -21.94
CA ILE A 298 26.97 8.53 -22.88
C ILE A 298 27.06 10.05 -23.10
N ASN A 299 27.31 10.82 -22.05
CA ASN A 299 27.42 12.28 -22.14
C ASN A 299 28.57 12.75 -23.04
N LYS A 300 29.67 11.99 -23.11
CA LYS A 300 30.88 12.34 -23.87
C LYS A 300 30.71 12.13 -25.38
N ILE A 301 29.66 11.44 -25.81
CA ILE A 301 29.40 11.18 -27.23
C ILE A 301 28.86 12.45 -27.87
N SER A 302 29.58 12.97 -28.86
CA SER A 302 29.05 14.03 -29.71
C SER A 302 28.27 13.44 -30.89
N ALA A 303 27.19 14.11 -31.30
CA ALA A 303 26.50 13.73 -32.52
C ALA A 303 27.47 13.85 -33.71
N PRO A 304 27.64 12.81 -34.53
CA PRO A 304 28.48 12.86 -35.71
C PRO A 304 27.89 13.85 -36.72
N LYS A 305 28.76 14.63 -37.37
CA LYS A 305 28.37 15.47 -38.48
C LYS A 305 28.13 14.59 -39.71
N VAL A 306 26.88 14.25 -39.97
CA VAL A 306 26.47 13.52 -41.19
C VAL A 306 26.57 14.49 -42.37
N LYS A 307 27.27 14.07 -43.44
CA LYS A 307 27.53 14.92 -44.61
C LYS A 307 27.16 14.21 -45.91
N VAL A 308 26.76 15.00 -46.89
CA VAL A 308 26.41 14.57 -48.25
C VAL A 308 27.65 14.73 -49.14
N VAL A 309 28.38 13.63 -49.37
CA VAL A 309 29.71 13.58 -50.00
C VAL A 309 29.67 12.93 -51.38
N LEU A 310 30.48 13.41 -52.33
CA LEU A 310 30.60 12.82 -53.66
C LEU A 310 31.10 11.37 -53.61
N LYS A 311 30.46 10.46 -54.35
CA LYS A 311 30.86 9.04 -54.40
C LYS A 311 32.31 8.84 -54.85
N SER A 312 32.83 9.72 -55.71
CA SER A 312 34.23 9.67 -56.18
C SER A 312 35.24 9.87 -55.04
N LYS A 313 34.93 10.71 -54.04
CA LYS A 313 35.82 10.99 -52.90
C LYS A 313 35.88 9.86 -51.86
N LEU A 314 34.84 9.02 -51.75
CA LEU A 314 34.80 7.89 -50.82
C LEU A 314 35.68 6.71 -51.27
N ARG A 315 35.77 6.45 -52.58
CA ARG A 315 36.62 5.38 -53.14
C ARG A 315 38.12 5.60 -52.91
N SER A 316 38.56 6.85 -52.82
CA SER A 316 39.95 7.20 -52.48
C SER A 316 40.33 6.83 -51.04
N ARG A 317 39.37 6.70 -50.12
CA ARG A 317 39.61 6.50 -48.68
C ARG A 317 39.36 5.07 -48.19
N GLY A 318 38.70 4.22 -48.99
CA GLY A 318 38.27 2.86 -48.64
C GLY A 318 39.25 1.71 -48.93
N GLY A 319 40.51 1.99 -49.28
CA GLY A 319 41.50 0.97 -49.66
C GLY A 319 42.09 0.15 -48.51
N GLY A 320 41.74 0.41 -47.24
CA GLY A 320 42.43 -0.13 -46.07
C GLY A 320 41.53 -0.78 -45.03
N GLN A 321 40.79 -1.85 -45.39
CA GLN A 321 40.16 -2.68 -44.36
C GLN A 321 40.02 -4.15 -44.79
N LYS A 322 41.17 -4.82 -44.99
CA LYS A 322 41.32 -6.28 -44.96
C LYS A 322 42.36 -6.65 -43.90
N ARG A 323 42.05 -6.44 -42.61
CA ARG A 323 42.95 -6.84 -41.50
C ARG A 323 42.18 -7.32 -40.26
N GLY A 324 41.11 -8.09 -40.50
CA GLY A 324 40.28 -8.68 -39.44
C GLY A 324 40.18 -10.21 -39.52
N ARG A 325 40.97 -10.87 -40.37
CA ARG A 325 40.94 -12.34 -40.54
C ARG A 325 42.12 -13.07 -39.87
N GLU A 326 43.19 -12.36 -39.48
CA GLU A 326 44.42 -12.97 -38.93
C GLU A 326 44.32 -13.41 -37.46
N VAL A 327 43.40 -12.87 -36.65
CA VAL A 327 43.33 -13.22 -35.21
C VAL A 327 42.65 -14.59 -34.98
N LYS A 328 41.82 -15.05 -35.93
CA LYS A 328 41.10 -16.33 -35.79
C LYS A 328 41.99 -17.54 -36.12
N GLU A 329 43.05 -17.34 -36.90
CA GLU A 329 43.99 -18.41 -37.29
C GLU A 329 45.08 -18.67 -36.24
N HIS A 330 45.41 -17.69 -35.39
CA HIS A 330 46.45 -17.85 -34.38
C HIS A 330 46.04 -18.63 -33.11
N LEU A 331 44.74 -18.76 -32.80
CA LEU A 331 44.29 -19.53 -31.63
C LEU A 331 44.13 -21.05 -31.89
N GLN A 332 44.08 -21.47 -33.16
CA GLN A 332 44.01 -22.88 -33.54
C GLN A 332 45.38 -23.59 -33.54
N ALA A 333 46.47 -22.86 -33.31
CA ALA A 333 47.82 -23.40 -33.27
C ALA A 333 48.34 -23.73 -31.85
N LEU A 334 47.53 -23.52 -30.80
CA LEU A 334 47.94 -23.81 -29.42
C LEU A 334 47.59 -25.25 -29.05
N ASN A 335 48.59 -25.97 -28.52
CA ASN A 335 48.49 -27.35 -28.03
C ASN A 335 47.24 -27.52 -27.13
N PRO A 336 46.42 -28.57 -27.28
CA PRO A 336 45.23 -28.81 -26.45
C PRO A 336 45.53 -28.77 -24.94
N VAL A 337 46.75 -29.09 -24.52
CA VAL A 337 47.20 -28.97 -23.12
C VAL A 337 47.26 -27.50 -22.67
N VAL A 338 47.67 -26.58 -23.53
CA VAL A 338 47.71 -25.13 -23.23
C VAL A 338 46.31 -24.53 -23.19
N GLN A 339 45.41 -25.00 -24.05
CA GLN A 339 44.00 -24.61 -23.97
C GLN A 339 43.35 -25.12 -22.68
N LEU A 340 43.66 -26.36 -22.26
CA LEU A 340 43.19 -26.91 -20.99
C LEU A 340 43.74 -26.13 -19.79
N LEU A 341 45.03 -25.76 -19.82
CA LEU A 341 45.65 -24.95 -18.77
C LEU A 341 45.03 -23.56 -18.66
N LEU A 342 44.73 -22.90 -19.79
CA LEU A 342 44.04 -21.60 -19.79
C LEU A 342 42.65 -21.69 -19.19
N VAL A 343 41.89 -22.74 -19.52
CA VAL A 343 40.57 -23.01 -18.94
C VAL A 343 40.69 -23.29 -17.44
N MET A 344 41.65 -24.09 -17.01
CA MET A 344 41.89 -24.37 -15.58
C MET A 344 42.29 -23.11 -14.82
N THR A 345 43.13 -22.23 -15.39
CA THR A 345 43.47 -20.95 -14.76
C THR A 345 42.29 -19.99 -14.69
N ALA A 346 41.40 -20.00 -15.69
CA ALA A 346 40.17 -19.20 -15.67
C ALA A 346 39.18 -19.72 -14.61
N MET A 347 39.06 -21.04 -14.46
CA MET A 347 38.22 -21.67 -13.45
C MET A 347 38.74 -21.43 -12.02
N VAL A 348 40.06 -21.43 -11.81
CA VAL A 348 40.68 -21.06 -10.53
C VAL A 348 40.49 -19.57 -10.23
N GLY A 349 40.61 -18.71 -11.23
CA GLY A 349 40.32 -17.27 -11.10
C GLY A 349 38.86 -16.96 -10.73
N LEU A 350 37.91 -17.72 -11.31
CA LEU A 350 36.49 -17.65 -10.96
C LEU A 350 36.19 -18.19 -9.56
N SER A 351 37.00 -19.12 -9.05
CA SER A 351 36.87 -19.69 -7.70
C SER A 351 37.41 -18.77 -6.60
N LEU A 352 38.20 -17.76 -6.95
CA LEU A 352 38.76 -16.76 -6.03
C LEU A 352 37.92 -15.48 -5.91
N TYR A 353 36.80 -15.39 -6.64
CA TYR A 353 35.80 -14.31 -6.53
C TYR A 353 34.45 -14.89 -6.02
N PRO A 354 34.20 -14.86 -4.70
CA PRO A 354 33.02 -15.46 -4.09
C PRO A 354 31.64 -15.00 -4.62
N PRO A 355 31.41 -13.75 -5.11
CA PRO A 355 30.06 -13.32 -5.42
C PRO A 355 29.52 -13.80 -6.78
N VAL A 356 30.31 -14.53 -7.58
CA VAL A 356 29.91 -14.96 -8.94
C VAL A 356 29.58 -16.47 -9.03
N SER A 357 29.88 -17.25 -7.99
CA SER A 357 29.61 -18.70 -8.01
C SER A 357 28.14 -19.08 -7.77
N SER A 358 27.40 -18.26 -7.01
CA SER A 358 25.98 -18.51 -6.70
C SER A 358 25.03 -18.20 -7.86
N LEU A 359 25.35 -17.21 -8.71
CA LEU A 359 24.45 -16.79 -9.79
C LEU A 359 24.48 -17.68 -11.04
N LEU A 360 25.54 -18.46 -11.27
CA LEU A 360 25.63 -19.33 -12.44
C LEU A 360 24.95 -20.69 -12.25
N PHE A 361 24.62 -21.09 -11.02
CA PHE A 361 23.97 -22.38 -10.74
C PHE A 361 22.47 -22.28 -10.42
N GLU A 362 21.95 -21.11 -10.05
CA GLU A 362 20.50 -20.88 -9.90
C GLU A 362 19.76 -20.70 -11.23
N ALA A 363 20.46 -20.44 -12.34
CA ALA A 363 19.84 -20.20 -13.64
C ALA A 363 19.84 -21.42 -14.60
N ALA A 364 20.31 -22.59 -14.17
CA ALA A 364 20.51 -23.74 -15.06
C ALA A 364 19.75 -25.02 -14.71
N PRO A 365 18.39 -25.00 -14.63
CA PRO A 365 17.62 -26.24 -14.82
C PRO A 365 16.61 -26.13 -15.96
N LEU A 366 16.96 -25.50 -17.09
CA LEU A 366 16.09 -25.52 -18.28
C LEU A 366 16.56 -26.43 -19.43
N TYR A 367 17.75 -27.05 -19.35
CA TYR A 367 18.28 -27.85 -20.47
C TYR A 367 19.16 -29.06 -20.09
N LEU A 368 18.97 -29.65 -18.91
CA LEU A 368 19.71 -30.87 -18.54
C LEU A 368 18.74 -32.03 -18.31
N SER A 369 18.87 -33.09 -19.13
CA SER A 369 18.08 -34.31 -19.03
C SER A 369 18.29 -35.02 -17.69
N GLU A 370 17.25 -35.69 -17.16
CA GLU A 370 17.22 -36.38 -15.86
C GLU A 370 18.38 -37.35 -15.59
N THR A 371 19.07 -37.81 -16.63
CA THR A 371 20.22 -38.73 -16.55
C THR A 371 21.54 -38.05 -16.12
N LEU A 372 21.71 -36.74 -16.34
CA LEU A 372 22.97 -36.03 -16.06
C LEU A 372 22.95 -35.23 -14.76
N LEU A 373 21.76 -35.00 -14.20
CA LEU A 373 21.57 -34.26 -12.94
C LEU A 373 22.31 -34.89 -11.74
N PRO A 374 22.32 -36.23 -11.54
CA PRO A 374 23.02 -36.84 -10.41
C PRO A 374 24.55 -36.72 -10.52
N VAL A 375 25.08 -36.77 -11.74
CA VAL A 375 26.52 -36.63 -12.01
C VAL A 375 26.99 -35.20 -11.74
N CYS A 376 26.19 -34.21 -12.14
CA CYS A 376 26.47 -32.80 -11.84
C CYS A 376 26.40 -32.50 -10.33
N GLN A 377 25.42 -33.04 -9.61
CA GLN A 377 25.33 -32.90 -8.15
C GLN A 377 26.47 -33.61 -7.41
N GLY A 378 26.87 -34.80 -7.88
CA GLY A 378 28.04 -35.53 -7.36
C GLY A 378 29.33 -34.75 -7.57
N LEU A 379 29.55 -34.18 -8.75
CA LEU A 379 30.70 -33.31 -9.02
C LEU A 379 30.66 -32.04 -8.18
N HIS A 380 29.50 -31.40 -8.02
CA HIS A 380 29.36 -30.19 -7.21
C HIS A 380 29.71 -30.42 -5.73
N SER A 381 29.18 -31.49 -5.13
CA SER A 381 29.48 -31.85 -3.73
C SER A 381 30.96 -32.22 -3.54
N HIS A 382 31.56 -32.92 -4.50
CA HIS A 382 32.99 -33.23 -4.46
C HIS A 382 33.85 -31.96 -4.59
N TRP A 383 33.46 -31.04 -5.46
CA TRP A 383 34.13 -29.74 -5.61
C TRP A 383 34.00 -28.86 -4.38
N GLN A 384 32.84 -28.83 -3.73
CA GLN A 384 32.67 -28.12 -2.45
C GLN A 384 33.54 -28.72 -1.35
N ALA A 385 33.62 -30.05 -1.24
CA ALA A 385 34.48 -30.70 -0.25
C ALA A 385 35.97 -30.37 -0.48
N VAL A 386 36.43 -30.40 -1.73
CA VAL A 386 37.81 -30.02 -2.10
C VAL A 386 38.07 -28.53 -1.83
N ALA A 387 37.10 -27.65 -2.11
CA ALA A 387 37.23 -26.23 -1.85
C ALA A 387 37.34 -25.92 -0.35
N VAL A 388 36.55 -26.59 0.50
CA VAL A 388 36.63 -26.46 1.96
C VAL A 388 37.97 -26.95 2.50
N GLU A 389 38.46 -28.09 2.03
CA GLU A 389 39.77 -28.63 2.44
C GLU A 389 40.93 -27.71 2.04
N LEU A 390 40.88 -27.15 0.82
CA LEU A 390 41.88 -26.19 0.36
C LEU A 390 41.82 -24.87 1.12
N CYS A 391 40.63 -24.40 1.47
CA CYS A 391 40.46 -23.18 2.27
C CYS A 391 40.99 -23.37 3.70
N ASN A 392 40.74 -24.54 4.32
CA ASN A 392 41.30 -24.88 5.63
C ASN A 392 42.83 -24.98 5.59
N ARG A 393 43.41 -25.62 4.57
CA ARG A 393 44.86 -25.69 4.41
C ARG A 393 45.49 -24.33 4.17
N PHE A 394 44.82 -23.47 3.39
CA PHE A 394 45.27 -22.10 3.16
C PHE A 394 45.23 -21.26 4.45
N ASN A 395 44.16 -21.37 5.24
CA ASN A 395 44.06 -20.67 6.53
C ASN A 395 45.14 -21.14 7.52
N LEU A 396 45.43 -22.44 7.58
CA LEU A 396 46.53 -22.99 8.38
C LEU A 396 47.90 -22.48 7.92
N LEU A 397 48.11 -22.35 6.60
CA LEU A 397 49.31 -21.75 6.03
C LEU A 397 49.44 -20.26 6.37
N MET A 398 48.34 -19.50 6.32
CA MET A 398 48.33 -18.09 6.68
C MET A 398 48.54 -17.87 8.18
N GLU A 399 48.03 -18.74 9.05
CA GLU A 399 48.37 -18.72 10.48
C GLU A 399 49.85 -19.05 10.72
N PHE A 400 50.42 -20.00 9.98
CA PHE A 400 51.83 -20.35 10.09
C PHE A 400 52.73 -19.18 9.64
N VAL A 401 52.40 -18.52 8.52
CA VAL A 401 53.10 -17.34 8.03
C VAL A 401 52.92 -16.16 8.99
N GLY A 402 51.74 -15.95 9.56
CA GLY A 402 51.49 -14.92 10.56
C GLY A 402 52.33 -15.11 11.84
N ARG A 403 52.52 -16.35 12.28
CA ARG A 403 53.41 -16.68 13.41
C ARG A 403 54.89 -16.50 13.06
N ALA A 404 55.30 -16.79 11.82
CA ALA A 404 56.68 -16.61 11.37
C ALA A 404 57.08 -15.13 11.17
N VAL A 405 56.11 -14.24 10.88
CA VAL A 405 56.33 -12.79 10.75
C VAL A 405 56.31 -12.06 12.10
N SER A 406 55.85 -12.73 13.17
CA SER A 406 55.76 -12.16 14.52
C SER A 406 56.91 -12.56 15.45
N LEU A 407 58.01 -13.11 14.90
CA LEU A 407 59.20 -13.60 15.61
C LEU A 407 60.43 -12.74 15.35
#